data_AF-A0A2V2N9Z0-F1
#
_entry.id   AF-A0A2V2N9Z0-F1
#
_cell.length_a   1.000
_cell.length_b   1.000
_cell.length_c   1.000
_cell.angle_alpha   90.00
_cell.angle_beta   90.00
_cell.angle_gamma   90.00
#
_symmetry.space_group_name_H-M   'P 1'
#
loop_
_entity.id
_entity.type
_entity.pdbx_description
1 polymer ?
#
loop_
_entity_poly.entity_id
_entity_poly.type
_entity_poly.pdbx_seq_one_letter_code
_entity_poly.pdbx_strand_id
1 'polypeptide(L)'
;MDTRAKLKTAIIEWQESSLPEIHHRQYQVQMNIPHINDIIGVRRSGKTYLMYQMITGLINQGVPKSCILYLNLDDDRLQPIVGDELALLTDIFRELLVSDNET
;
A
#
# COMPACT_ATOMS: atom_id res chain seq x y z
N MET A 1 19.78 -1.20 -10.42
CA MET A 1 19.28 -0.34 -9.34
C MET A 1 19.15 -1.20 -8.10
N ASP A 2 19.70 -0.76 -6.97
CA ASP A 2 19.67 -1.48 -5.70
C ASP A 2 18.24 -1.75 -5.23
N THR A 3 17.99 -2.91 -4.60
CA THR A 3 16.64 -3.36 -4.19
C THR A 3 16.01 -2.41 -3.17
N ARG A 4 16.82 -1.90 -2.23
CA ARG A 4 16.36 -0.90 -1.25
C ARG A 4 15.90 0.37 -1.95
N ALA A 5 16.68 0.86 -2.91
CA ALA A 5 16.34 2.05 -3.68
C ALA A 5 15.02 1.87 -4.45
N LYS A 6 14.81 0.71 -5.10
CA LYS A 6 13.56 0.40 -5.81
C LYS A 6 12.34 0.42 -4.89
N LEU A 7 12.43 -0.26 -3.74
CA LEU A 7 11.34 -0.30 -2.76
C LEU A 7 11.04 1.10 -2.21
N LYS A 8 12.08 1.86 -1.85
CA LYS A 8 11.93 3.24 -1.38
C LYS A 8 11.23 4.12 -2.42
N THR A 9 11.65 4.05 -3.68
CA THR A 9 11.00 4.78 -4.77
C THR A 9 9.53 4.38 -4.91
N ALA A 10 9.20 3.08 -4.90
CA ALA A 10 7.82 2.63 -5.00
C ALA A 10 6.93 3.13 -3.85
N ILE A 11 7.44 3.16 -2.62
CA ILE A 11 6.71 3.69 -1.45
C ILE A 11 6.46 5.19 -1.59
N ILE A 12 7.48 5.97 -1.96
CA ILE A 12 7.37 7.43 -2.10
C ILE A 12 6.40 7.78 -3.24
N GLU A 13 6.55 7.14 -4.40
CA GLU A 13 5.63 7.32 -5.53
C GLU A 13 4.18 7.01 -5.12
N TRP A 14 3.98 5.94 -4.36
CA TRP A 14 2.67 5.64 -3.79
C TRP A 14 2.19 6.77 -2.87
N GLN A 15 2.99 7.21 -1.90
CA GLN A 15 2.59 8.24 -0.93
C GLN A 15 2.22 9.56 -1.63
N GLU A 16 2.98 9.99 -2.63
CA GLU A 16 2.77 11.23 -3.38
C GLU A 16 1.62 11.16 -4.41
N SER A 17 1.28 9.96 -4.90
CA SER A 17 0.22 9.80 -5.89
C SER A 17 -1.17 10.25 -5.40
N SER A 18 -2.09 10.57 -6.30
CA SER A 18 -3.50 10.67 -5.94
C SER A 18 -4.19 9.31 -6.10
N LEU A 19 -5.18 9.05 -5.25
CA LEU A 19 -6.09 7.92 -5.48
C LEU A 19 -6.98 8.22 -6.70
N PRO A 20 -7.24 7.23 -7.56
CA PRO A 20 -8.19 7.41 -8.66
C PRO A 20 -9.61 7.64 -8.11
N GLU A 21 -10.51 8.13 -8.96
CA GLU A 21 -11.93 8.21 -8.61
C GLU A 21 -12.50 6.80 -8.36
N ILE A 22 -13.22 6.63 -7.26
CA ILE A 22 -13.72 5.32 -6.82
C ILE A 22 -15.25 5.32 -6.85
N HIS A 23 -15.82 4.38 -7.60
CA HIS A 23 -17.23 4.04 -7.45
C HIS A 23 -17.40 3.14 -6.21
N HIS A 24 -18.10 3.68 -5.21
CA HIS A 24 -18.28 3.00 -3.93
C HIS A 24 -19.00 1.66 -4.09
N ARG A 25 -18.41 0.60 -3.54
CA ARG A 25 -19.02 -0.71 -3.40
C ARG A 25 -19.77 -0.79 -2.08
N GLN A 26 -20.93 -1.44 -2.11
CA GLN A 26 -21.75 -1.74 -0.92
C GLN A 26 -21.09 -2.73 0.06
N TYR A 27 -19.88 -3.22 -0.25
CA TYR A 27 -19.12 -4.10 0.60
C TYR A 27 -18.03 -3.32 1.33
N GLN A 28 -17.94 -3.51 2.65
CA GLN A 28 -16.89 -2.95 3.50
C GLN A 28 -16.15 -4.10 4.18
N VAL A 29 -14.83 -4.09 4.05
CA VAL A 29 -13.95 -5.03 4.74
C VAL A 29 -13.82 -4.60 6.20
N GLN A 30 -13.89 -5.56 7.12
CA GLN A 30 -13.64 -5.29 8.54
C GLN A 30 -12.13 -5.16 8.76
N MET A 31 -11.67 -3.93 9.01
CA MET A 31 -10.25 -3.62 9.22
C MET A 31 -9.82 -3.75 10.69
N ASN A 32 -10.76 -3.67 11.64
CA ASN A 32 -10.49 -3.69 13.08
C ASN A 32 -10.50 -5.10 13.67
N ILE A 33 -9.84 -6.04 12.99
CA ILE A 33 -9.69 -7.42 13.46
C ILE A 33 -8.20 -7.80 13.42
N PRO A 34 -7.72 -8.67 14.31
CA PRO A 34 -6.31 -9.08 14.36
C PRO A 34 -5.95 -10.11 13.25
N HIS A 35 -6.65 -10.07 12.12
CA HIS A 35 -6.54 -11.04 11.04
C HIS A 35 -6.23 -10.36 9.71
N ILE A 36 -5.58 -11.12 8.83
CA ILE A 36 -5.33 -10.71 7.44
C ILE A 36 -6.63 -10.87 6.66
N ASN A 37 -6.99 -9.85 5.87
CA ASN A 37 -8.14 -9.89 4.96
C ASN A 37 -7.67 -10.26 3.56
N ASP A 38 -8.11 -11.42 3.06
CA ASP A 38 -7.82 -11.86 1.70
C ASP A 38 -8.94 -11.43 0.73
N ILE A 39 -8.56 -10.76 -0.37
CA ILE A 39 -9.50 -10.32 -1.41
C ILE A 39 -9.28 -11.16 -2.66
N ILE A 40 -10.16 -12.14 -2.87
CA ILE A 40 -10.09 -13.06 -4.00
C ILE A 40 -11.08 -12.71 -5.12
N GLY A 41 -10.81 -13.19 -6.33
CA GLY A 41 -11.73 -13.07 -7.47
C GLY A 41 -11.02 -12.93 -8.82
N VAL A 42 -11.81 -12.96 -9.90
CA VAL A 42 -11.30 -12.97 -11.29
C VAL A 42 -10.56 -11.68 -11.68
N ARG A 43 -9.72 -11.74 -12.72
CA ARG A 43 -9.02 -10.56 -13.28
C ARG A 43 -10.06 -9.50 -13.69
N ARG A 44 -9.77 -8.22 -13.39
CA ARG A 44 -10.66 -7.06 -13.65
C ARG A 44 -11.99 -7.04 -12.87
N SER A 45 -12.15 -7.84 -11.81
CA SER A 45 -13.30 -7.72 -10.89
C SER A 45 -13.21 -6.50 -9.95
N GLY A 46 -12.17 -5.67 -10.08
CA GLY A 46 -11.95 -4.44 -9.31
C GLY A 46 -11.50 -4.65 -7.86
N LYS A 47 -10.73 -5.71 -7.59
CA LYS A 47 -10.10 -5.95 -6.28
C LYS A 47 -9.21 -4.79 -5.83
N THR A 48 -8.36 -4.28 -6.72
CA THR A 48 -7.53 -3.09 -6.47
C THR A 48 -8.37 -1.87 -6.13
N TYR A 49 -9.53 -1.69 -6.77
CA TYR A 49 -10.45 -0.60 -6.44
C TYR A 49 -11.12 -0.80 -5.08
N LEU A 50 -11.39 -2.03 -4.65
CA LEU A 50 -11.81 -2.30 -3.27
C LEU A 50 -10.70 -1.92 -2.27
N MET A 51 -9.43 -2.25 -2.57
CA MET A 51 -8.27 -1.79 -1.78
C MET A 51 -8.19 -0.27 -1.69
N TYR A 52 -8.36 0.44 -2.81
CA TYR A 52 -8.42 1.91 -2.80
C TYR A 52 -9.59 2.44 -1.98
N GLN A 53 -10.77 1.81 -2.03
CA GLN A 53 -11.90 2.20 -1.19
C GLN A 53 -11.56 2.09 0.31
N MET A 54 -10.86 1.03 0.72
CA MET A 54 -10.39 0.88 2.10
C MET A 54 -9.38 1.98 2.47
N ILE A 55 -8.42 2.27 1.59
CA ILE A 55 -7.41 3.31 1.80
C ILE A 55 -8.07 4.69 1.93
N THR A 56 -9.02 5.03 1.04
CA THR A 56 -9.82 6.26 1.15
C THR A 56 -10.58 6.29 2.48
N GLY A 57 -11.13 5.16 2.92
CA GLY A 57 -11.78 5.05 4.23
C GLY A 57 -10.85 5.41 5.39
N LEU A 58 -9.62 4.88 5.40
CA LEU A 58 -8.60 5.21 6.40
C LEU A 58 -8.23 6.69 6.37
N ILE A 59 -7.99 7.26 5.19
CA ILE A 59 -7.64 8.67 5.03
C ILE A 59 -8.78 9.57 5.54
N ASN A 60 -10.03 9.24 5.21
CA ASN A 60 -11.20 9.98 5.69
C ASN A 60 -11.40 9.89 7.21
N GLN A 61 -10.86 8.86 7.86
CA GLN A 61 -10.82 8.73 9.33
C GLN A 61 -9.65 9.48 9.97
N GLY A 62 -8.83 10.17 9.17
CA GLY A 62 -7.69 10.96 9.65
C GLY A 62 -6.36 10.22 9.67
N VAL A 63 -6.28 9.01 9.10
CA VAL A 63 -4.99 8.31 8.96
C VAL A 63 -4.16 9.02 7.87
N PRO A 64 -2.97 9.56 8.20
CA PRO A 64 -2.10 10.16 7.20
C PRO A 64 -1.72 9.12 6.14
N LYS A 65 -1.68 9.53 4.87
CA LYS A 65 -1.34 8.61 3.79
C LYS A 65 0.10 8.07 3.91
N SER A 66 1.01 8.83 4.52
CA SER A 66 2.36 8.38 4.86
C SER A 66 2.35 7.14 5.78
N CYS A 67 1.33 7.00 6.63
CA CYS A 67 1.10 5.85 7.51
C CYS A 67 0.45 4.64 6.82
N ILE A 68 0.18 4.70 5.51
CA ILE A 68 -0.45 3.61 4.76
C ILE A 68 0.55 3.04 3.75
N LEU A 69 1.04 1.82 4.02
CA LEU A 69 1.88 1.07 3.09
C LEU A 69 1.03 0.37 2.03
N TYR A 70 1.25 0.69 0.76
CA TYR A 70 0.69 -0.01 -0.39
C TYR A 70 1.83 -0.35 -1.35
N LEU A 71 1.81 -1.57 -1.87
CA LEU A 71 2.78 -2.05 -2.84
C LEU A 71 2.08 -2.83 -3.94
N ASN A 72 2.34 -2.48 -5.20
CA ASN A 72 1.87 -3.26 -6.34
C ASN A 72 2.90 -4.35 -6.68
N LEU A 73 2.59 -5.60 -6.38
CA LEU A 73 3.49 -6.74 -6.65
C LEU A 73 3.64 -7.07 -8.14
N ASP A 74 2.71 -6.58 -8.98
CA ASP A 74 2.79 -6.72 -10.44
C ASP A 74 3.71 -5.67 -11.09
N ASP A 75 4.35 -4.80 -10.30
CA ASP A 75 5.32 -3.83 -10.82
C ASP A 75 6.61 -4.54 -11.26
N ASP A 76 6.89 -4.51 -12.57
CA ASP A 76 8.08 -5.12 -13.18
C ASP A 76 9.39 -4.67 -12.53
N ARG A 77 9.44 -3.47 -11.94
CA ARG A 77 10.64 -2.94 -11.26
C ARG A 77 11.00 -3.77 -10.03
N LEU A 78 10.02 -4.37 -9.39
CA LEU A 78 10.17 -5.18 -8.17
C LEU A 78 10.54 -6.64 -8.48
N GLN A 79 10.46 -7.06 -9.74
CA GLN A 79 10.74 -8.43 -10.14
C GLN A 79 12.24 -8.65 -10.45
N PRO A 80 12.79 -9.85 -10.13
CA PRO A 80 12.19 -10.89 -9.30
C PRO A 80 12.30 -10.54 -7.80
N ILE A 81 11.29 -10.90 -7.01
CA ILE A 81 11.35 -10.90 -5.53
C ILE A 81 11.84 -12.28 -5.10
N VAL A 82 13.02 -12.36 -4.47
CA VAL A 82 13.74 -13.64 -4.31
C VAL A 82 14.12 -13.98 -2.87
N GLY A 83 13.93 -13.08 -1.91
CA GLY A 83 14.34 -13.27 -0.51
C GLY A 83 13.79 -12.22 0.47
N ASP A 84 14.69 -11.49 1.13
CA ASP A 84 14.40 -10.63 2.29
C ASP A 84 13.72 -9.29 1.94
N GLU A 85 13.21 -9.10 0.72
CA GLU A 85 12.63 -7.83 0.27
C GLU A 85 11.43 -7.40 1.11
N LEU A 86 10.65 -8.35 1.64
CA LEU A 86 9.53 -8.04 2.53
C LEU A 86 10.00 -7.51 3.90
N ALA A 87 11.08 -8.05 4.45
CA ALA A 87 11.66 -7.52 5.68
C ALA A 87 12.20 -6.11 5.42
N LEU A 88 12.96 -5.94 4.35
CA LEU A 88 13.52 -4.67 3.91
C LEU A 88 12.43 -3.62 3.63
N LEU A 89 11.31 -4.02 3.01
CA LEU A 89 10.14 -3.18 2.76
C LEU A 89 9.61 -2.58 4.07
N THR A 90 9.46 -3.40 5.10
CA THR A 90 8.96 -2.92 6.40
C THR A 90 9.96 -1.99 7.09
N ASP A 91 11.26 -2.26 6.98
CA ASP A 91 12.30 -1.42 7.58
C ASP A 91 12.37 -0.05 6.89
N ILE A 92 12.38 0.00 5.56
CA ILE A 92 12.34 1.25 4.79
C ILE A 92 11.07 2.04 5.12
N PHE A 93 9.92 1.38 5.22
CA PHE A 93 8.68 2.07 5.56
C PHE A 93 8.74 2.71 6.96
N ARG A 94 9.29 2.01 7.96
CA ARG A 94 9.49 2.59 9.30
C ARG A 94 10.47 3.76 9.30
N GLU A 95 11.56 3.68 8.53
CA GLU A 95 12.51 4.79 8.41
C GLU A 95 11.84 6.06 7.86
N LEU A 96 11.02 5.91 6.81
CA LEU A 96 10.26 7.03 6.22
C LEU A 96 9.27 7.64 7.21
N LEU A 97 8.60 6.82 8.03
CA LEU A 97 7.69 7.32 9.07
C LEU A 97 8.41 8.15 10.14
N VAL A 98 9.63 7.78 10.51
CA VAL A 98 10.40 8.55 11.50
C VAL A 98 10.81 9.90 10.92
N SER A 99 11.28 9.93 9.66
CA SER A 99 11.67 11.18 8.98
C SER A 99 10.51 12.18 8.86
N ASP A 100 9.29 11.70 8.63
CA ASP A 100 8.09 12.56 8.57
C ASP A 100 7.71 13.18 9.92
N ASN A 101 8.08 12.57 11.05
CA ASN A 101 7.74 13.06 12.39
C ASN A 101 8.77 14.05 12.97
N GLU A 102 9.94 14.21 12.33
CA GLU A 102 10.99 15.13 12.74
C GLU A 102 10.90 16.51 12.05
N THR A 103 9.89 16.71 11.19
CA THR A 103 9.66 17.94 10.41
C THR A 103 8.38 18.65 10.87
#